data_AF-A0A1U7VIH6-F1
#
_entry.id   AF-A0A1U7VIH6-F1
#
_cell.length_a   1.000
_cell.length_b   1.000
_cell.length_c   1.000
_cell.angle_alpha   90.00
_cell.angle_beta   90.00
_cell.angle_gamma   90.00
#
_symmetry.space_group_name_H-M   'P 1'
#
loop_
_entity.id
_entity.type
_entity.pdbx_description
1 polymer ?
#
loop_
_entity_poly.entity_id
_entity_poly.type
_entity_poly.pdbx_seq_one_letter_code
_entity_poly.pdbx_strand_id
1 'polypeptide(L)'
;MRMYPRMPEEAFVESCPVCLQNCNCKACLRLDGPIRALKNLQFEISNEEKVQYSKFILQKLLPFLRRFNSEQVMEMEIEAKIQGVLRSRRSRRSRRICAR
;
A
#
# COMPACT_ATOMS: atom_id res chain seq x y z
N MET A 1 -8.71 15.13 2.39
CA MET A 1 -9.01 14.92 3.83
C MET A 1 -7.91 15.60 4.64
N ARG A 2 -8.13 16.82 5.15
CA ARG A 2 -7.22 17.45 6.12
C ARG A 2 -7.60 16.88 7.48
N MET A 3 -6.79 15.99 8.03
CA MET A 3 -7.16 15.27 9.26
C MET A 3 -7.19 16.17 10.51
N TYR A 4 -6.62 17.38 10.47
CA TYR A 4 -6.75 18.37 11.56
C TYR A 4 -6.66 19.80 11.01
N PRO A 5 -7.76 20.39 10.52
CA PRO A 5 -7.72 21.70 9.82
C PRO A 5 -7.38 22.90 10.72
N ARG A 6 -7.28 22.71 12.05
CA ARG A 6 -6.94 23.75 13.03
C ARG A 6 -5.57 23.57 13.70
N MET A 7 -4.84 22.50 13.36
CA MET A 7 -3.48 22.28 13.87
C MET A 7 -2.48 22.67 12.79
N PRO A 8 -1.57 23.63 13.06
CA PRO A 8 -0.40 23.83 12.23
C PRO A 8 0.42 22.53 12.17
N GLU A 9 1.12 22.32 11.06
CA GLU A 9 1.96 21.15 10.86
C GLU A 9 3.07 21.08 11.91
N GLU A 10 3.62 22.23 12.29
CA GLU A 10 4.65 22.38 13.31
C GLU A 10 4.16 21.93 14.68
N ALA A 11 2.96 22.37 15.08
CA ALA A 11 2.34 21.96 16.34
C ALA A 11 2.02 20.46 16.37
N PHE A 12 1.68 19.88 15.21
CA PHE A 12 1.50 18.45 15.08
C PHE A 12 2.82 17.68 15.26
N VAL A 13 3.92 18.17 14.66
CA VAL A 13 5.25 17.55 14.82
C VAL A 13 5.72 17.59 16.28
N GLU A 14 5.56 18.74 16.94
CA GLU A 14 5.95 18.91 18.35
C GLU A 14 5.15 18.02 19.31
N SER A 15 3.86 17.83 19.04
CA SER A 15 2.96 17.05 19.90
C SER A 15 2.79 15.59 19.47
N CYS A 16 3.45 15.16 18.38
CA CYS A 16 3.25 13.84 17.82
C CYS A 16 3.66 12.76 18.84
N PRO A 17 2.70 11.97 19.36
CA PRO A 17 2.98 11.02 20.42
C PRO A 17 3.89 9.87 19.96
N VAL A 18 3.95 9.64 18.63
CA VAL A 18 4.87 8.68 18.03
C VAL A 18 6.31 9.21 18.05
N CYS A 19 6.54 10.48 17.68
CA CYS A 19 7.86 11.10 17.72
C CYS A 19 8.37 11.20 19.17
N LEU A 20 7.47 11.55 20.10
CA LEU A 20 7.74 11.64 21.54
C LEU A 20 7.79 10.28 22.25
N GLN A 21 7.63 9.17 21.53
CA GLN A 21 7.65 7.81 22.08
C GLN A 21 6.64 7.56 23.24
N ASN A 22 5.54 8.31 23.29
CA ASN A 22 4.52 8.18 24.33
C ASN A 22 3.16 7.67 23.79
N CYS A 23 3.09 7.33 22.50
CA CYS A 23 1.90 6.75 21.89
C CYS A 23 1.61 5.34 22.44
N ASN A 24 0.44 5.18 23.04
CA ASN A 24 -0.03 3.92 23.64
C ASN A 24 -1.04 3.16 22.77
N CYS A 25 -1.11 3.44 21.46
CA CYS A 25 -2.04 2.73 20.59
C CYS A 25 -1.63 1.26 20.42
N LYS A 26 -2.59 0.37 20.12
CA LYS A 26 -2.34 -1.08 19.98
C LYS A 26 -1.25 -1.41 18.95
N ALA A 27 -1.10 -0.61 17.89
CA ALA A 27 -0.04 -0.78 16.90
C ALA A 27 1.35 -0.40 17.47
N CYS A 28 1.46 0.73 18.16
CA CYS A 28 2.70 1.17 18.83
C CYS A 28 3.10 0.23 19.96
N LEU A 29 2.16 -0.21 20.80
CA LEU A 29 2.42 -1.20 21.86
C LEU A 29 2.87 -2.56 21.30
N ARG A 30 2.47 -2.93 20.09
CA ARG A 30 3.00 -4.12 19.40
C ARG A 30 4.41 -3.92 18.84
N LEU A 31 4.81 -2.67 18.59
CA LEU A 31 6.18 -2.29 18.22
C LEU A 31 7.11 -2.14 19.45
N ASP A 32 6.55 -1.98 20.67
CA ASP A 32 7.28 -1.82 21.95
C ASP A 32 8.16 -2.99 22.37
N GLY A 33 7.96 -4.17 21.80
CA GLY A 33 8.78 -5.35 22.10
C GLY A 33 10.05 -5.43 21.23
N PRO A 34 10.27 -6.53 20.50
CA PRO A 34 11.52 -6.79 19.77
C PRO A 34 11.94 -5.68 18.80
N ILE A 35 10.99 -4.96 18.21
CA ILE A 35 11.25 -4.01 17.11
C ILE A 35 11.90 -2.70 17.61
N ARG A 36 11.52 -2.21 18.79
CA ARG A 36 12.19 -1.05 19.40
C ARG A 36 13.61 -1.40 19.86
N ALA A 37 13.82 -2.61 20.38
CA ALA A 37 15.16 -3.13 20.68
C ALA A 37 16.02 -3.28 19.41
N LEU A 38 15.43 -3.75 18.30
CA LEU A 38 16.07 -3.87 17.00
C LEU A 38 16.46 -2.51 16.38
N LYS A 39 15.71 -1.43 16.65
CA LYS A 39 16.08 -0.08 16.21
C LYS A 39 17.35 0.46 16.89
N ASN A 40 17.61 0.01 18.12
CA ASN A 40 18.80 0.39 18.89
C ASN A 40 19.98 -0.57 18.67
N LEU A 41 19.73 -1.73 18.05
CA LEU A 41 20.77 -2.63 17.57
C LEU A 41 21.29 -2.09 16.24
N GLN A 42 22.49 -1.51 16.25
CA GLN A 42 23.26 -1.32 15.03
C GLN A 42 23.66 -2.70 14.50
N PHE A 43 22.81 -3.28 13.66
CA PHE A 43 23.18 -4.47 12.87
C PHE A 43 24.07 -4.02 11.70
N GLU A 44 25.37 -4.12 11.90
CA GLU A 44 26.33 -4.00 10.80
C GLU A 44 26.29 -5.29 9.97
N ILE A 45 25.44 -5.29 8.94
CA ILE A 45 25.39 -6.35 7.94
C ILE A 45 26.32 -5.95 6.81
N SER A 46 27.25 -6.84 6.43
CA SER A 46 28.14 -6.63 5.29
C SER A 46 27.36 -6.45 3.99
N ASN A 47 27.97 -5.85 2.98
CA ASN A 47 27.31 -5.69 1.67
C ASN A 47 27.01 -7.05 1.04
N GLU A 48 27.88 -8.03 1.23
CA GLU A 48 27.75 -9.40 0.75
C GLU A 48 26.53 -10.08 1.39
N GLU A 49 26.39 -9.97 2.72
CA GLU A 49 25.22 -10.49 3.44
C GLU A 49 23.93 -9.80 3.01
N LYS A 50 23.93 -8.47 2.81
CA LYS A 50 22.77 -7.74 2.28
C LYS A 50 22.34 -8.29 0.91
N VAL A 51 23.29 -8.60 0.03
CA VAL A 51 23.01 -9.21 -1.27
C VAL A 51 22.40 -10.61 -1.11
N GLN A 52 22.93 -11.44 -0.20
CA GLN A 52 22.38 -12.77 0.06
C GLN A 52 20.95 -12.70 0.63
N TYR A 53 20.70 -11.84 1.61
CA TYR A 53 19.36 -11.62 2.16
C TYR A 53 18.40 -11.12 1.09
N SER A 54 18.84 -10.17 0.25
CA SER A 54 18.01 -9.66 -0.85
C SER A 54 17.64 -10.76 -1.83
N LYS A 55 18.59 -11.62 -2.21
CA LYS A 55 18.34 -12.78 -3.07
C LYS A 55 17.35 -13.75 -2.43
N PHE A 56 17.52 -14.05 -1.14
CA PHE A 56 16.62 -14.93 -0.41
C PHE A 56 15.19 -14.36 -0.36
N ILE A 57 15.03 -13.08 -0.02
CA ILE A 57 13.74 -12.39 0.02
C ILE A 57 13.08 -12.44 -1.35
N LEU A 58 13.81 -12.12 -2.42
CA LEU A 58 13.30 -12.19 -3.79
C LEU A 58 12.85 -13.61 -4.14
N GLN A 59 13.64 -14.63 -3.81
CA GLN A 59 13.25 -16.02 -4.06
C GLN A 59 11.97 -16.42 -3.33
N LYS A 60 11.77 -15.93 -2.10
CA LYS A 60 10.54 -16.20 -1.33
C LYS A 60 9.35 -15.42 -1.85
N LEU A 61 9.52 -14.17 -2.25
CA LEU A 61 8.43 -13.31 -2.72
C LEU A 61 8.04 -13.56 -4.18
N LEU A 62 8.97 -14.00 -5.03
CA LEU A 62 8.76 -14.12 -6.47
C LEU A 62 7.52 -14.96 -6.86
N PRO A 63 7.23 -16.13 -6.25
CA PRO A 63 6.02 -16.88 -6.56
C PRO A 63 4.74 -16.09 -6.30
N PHE A 64 4.70 -15.35 -5.19
CA PHE A 64 3.55 -14.52 -4.81
C PHE A 64 3.39 -13.32 -5.75
N LEU A 65 4.49 -12.65 -6.09
CA LEU A 65 4.47 -11.52 -7.03
C LEU A 65 4.02 -11.96 -8.42
N ARG A 66 4.43 -13.14 -8.90
CA ARG A 66 3.97 -13.69 -10.16
C ARG A 66 2.46 -13.94 -10.14
N ARG A 67 1.96 -14.59 -9.09
CA ARG A 67 0.53 -14.84 -8.91
C ARG A 67 -0.27 -13.54 -8.86
N PHE A 68 0.16 -12.60 -8.03
CA PHE A 68 -0.47 -11.29 -7.89
C PHE A 68 -0.52 -10.53 -9.22
N ASN A 69 0.58 -10.53 -9.98
CA ASN A 69 0.61 -9.90 -11.30
C ASN A 69 -0.38 -10.55 -12.27
N SER A 70 -0.48 -11.88 -12.28
CA SER A 70 -1.47 -12.59 -13.11
C SER A 70 -2.91 -12.24 -12.71
N GLU A 71 -3.19 -12.16 -11.42
CA GLU A 71 -4.51 -11.77 -10.90
C GLU A 71 -4.86 -10.32 -11.30
N GLN A 72 -3.91 -9.39 -11.18
CA GLN A 72 -4.09 -7.98 -11.59
C GLN A 72 -4.34 -7.84 -13.10
N VAL A 73 -3.57 -8.54 -13.94
CA VAL A 73 -3.80 -8.53 -15.40
C VAL A 73 -5.19 -9.05 -15.74
N MET A 74 -5.63 -10.12 -15.08
CA MET A 74 -6.98 -10.67 -15.28
C MET A 74 -8.07 -9.68 -14.88
N GLU A 75 -7.92 -9.03 -13.73
CA GLU A 75 -8.85 -8.00 -13.25
C GLU A 75 -8.96 -6.84 -14.25
N MET A 76 -7.83 -6.33 -14.74
CA MET A 76 -7.79 -5.28 -15.75
C MET A 76 -8.54 -5.66 -17.04
N GLU A 77 -8.37 -6.89 -17.52
CA GLU A 77 -9.08 -7.37 -18.72
C GLU A 77 -10.61 -7.44 -18.51
N ILE A 78 -11.04 -7.87 -17.32
CA ILE A 78 -12.46 -7.95 -16.96
C ILE A 78 -13.04 -6.53 -16.91
N GLU A 79 -12.37 -5.58 -16.25
CA GLU A 79 -12.81 -4.19 -16.18
C GLU A 79 -12.90 -3.55 -17.57
N ALA A 80 -11.91 -3.77 -18.43
CA ALA A 80 -11.93 -3.27 -19.81
C ALA A 80 -13.15 -3.79 -20.60
N LYS A 81 -13.49 -5.08 -20.45
CA LYS A 81 -14.69 -5.68 -21.07
C LYS A 81 -15.97 -5.04 -20.53
N ILE A 82 -16.09 -4.87 -19.21
CA ILE A 82 -17.25 -4.25 -18.58
C ILE A 82 -17.45 -2.81 -19.10
N GLN A 83 -16.38 -2.01 -19.15
CA GLN A 83 -16.42 -0.64 -19.65
C GLN A 83 -16.81 -0.59 -21.14
N GLY A 84 -16.27 -1.49 -21.96
CA GLY A 84 -16.66 -1.62 -23.37
C GLY A 84 -18.15 -1.97 -23.56
N VAL A 85 -18.67 -2.91 -22.76
CA VAL A 85 -20.09 -3.29 -22.76
C VAL A 85 -20.98 -2.13 -22.32
N LEU A 86 -20.60 -1.38 -21.27
CA LEU A 86 -21.32 -0.19 -20.83
C LEU A 86 -21.36 0.90 -21.91
N ARG A 87 -20.23 1.18 -22.58
CA ARG A 87 -20.17 2.15 -23.68
C ARG A 87 -21.06 1.75 -24.86
N SER A 88 -21.04 0.47 -25.26
CA SER A 88 -21.90 -0.03 -26.33
C SER A 88 -23.39 0.00 -25.96
N ARG A 89 -23.76 -0.36 -24.72
CA ARG A 89 -25.15 -0.26 -24.21
C ARG A 89 -25.63 1.18 -24.18
N ARG A 90 -24.82 2.13 -23.71
CA ARG A 90 -25.16 3.57 -23.72
C ARG A 90 -25.38 4.09 -25.14
N SER A 91 -24.48 3.75 -26.07
CA SER A 91 -24.63 4.11 -27.49
C SER A 91 -25.92 3.56 -28.11
N ARG A 92 -26.22 2.27 -27.90
CA ARG A 92 -27.48 1.65 -28.36
C ARG A 92 -28.72 2.29 -27.75
N ARG A 93 -28.68 2.65 -26.46
CA ARG A 93 -29.80 3.30 -25.77
C ARG A 93 -30.03 4.72 -26.32
N SER A 94 -28.95 5.47 -26.55
CA SER A 94 -29.04 6.80 -27.17
C SER A 94 -29.65 6.76 -28.56
N ARG A 95 -29.22 5.80 -29.41
CA ARG A 95 -29.81 5.61 -30.76
C ARG A 95 -31.31 5.26 -30.73
N ARG A 96 -31.75 4.46 -29.75
CA ARG A 96 -33.17 4.13 -29.58
C ARG A 96 -34.03 5.32 -29.13
N ILE A 97 -33.45 6.25 -28.37
CA ILE A 97 -34.16 7.46 -27.93
C ILE A 97 -34.29 8.43 -29.11
N CYS A 98 -33.25 8.62 -29.92
CA CYS A 98 -33.31 9.49 -31.12
C CYS A 98 -34.21 8.96 -32.25
N ALA A 99 -34.66 7.71 -32.19
CA ALA A 99 -35.50 7.07 -33.21
C ALA A 99 -37.01 7.05 -32.86
N ARG A 100 -37.40 7.76 -31.79
CA ARG A 100 -38.78 8.06 -31.41
C ARG A 100 -39.04 9.54 -31.60
#